data_AF-A0A3A1WGH8-F1
#
_entry.id   AF-A0A3A1WGH8-F1
#
_cell.length_a   1.000
_cell.length_b   1.000
_cell.length_c   1.000
_cell.angle_alpha   90.00
_cell.angle_beta   90.00
_cell.angle_gamma   90.00
#
_symmetry.space_group_name_H-M   'P 1'
#
loop_
_entity.id
_entity.type
_entity.pdbx_description
1 polymer ?
#
loop_
_entity_poly.entity_id
_entity_poly.type
_entity_poly.pdbx_seq_one_letter_code
_entity_poly.pdbx_strand_id
1 'polypeptide(L)'
;MRTRNPCRWQRGASCSRRSTKNLNDRRSFVYETTLSSRQSLAVMERCKELGYEVALVYVALDSPELNVLRVAERVSRGGHDIPAEVIRRRYDTAFGRLPHALRLADNSLLFDNSGREPRMLLTLERGEIVENHLDEAIPLHVRLAEALAEALDLGTDAVFRAARYT
;
A
#
# COMPACT_ATOMS: atom_id res chain seq x y z
N MET A 1 -30.37 -17.58 6.17
CA MET A 1 -29.17 -17.10 6.88
C MET A 1 -27.95 -17.41 6.03
N ARG A 2 -27.38 -16.41 5.34
CA ARG A 2 -26.10 -16.56 4.64
C ARG A 2 -24.99 -16.19 5.63
N THR A 3 -24.20 -17.17 6.04
CA THR A 3 -22.96 -16.94 6.79
C THR A 3 -21.98 -16.19 5.88
N ARG A 4 -21.56 -14.99 6.30
CA ARG A 4 -20.44 -14.26 5.69
C ARG A 4 -19.20 -15.15 5.81
N ASN A 5 -18.66 -15.61 4.68
CA ASN A 5 -17.34 -16.21 4.66
C ASN A 5 -16.31 -15.11 4.93
N PRO A 6 -15.36 -15.28 5.87
CA PRO A 6 -14.26 -14.34 6.01
C PRO A 6 -13.37 -14.43 4.76
N CYS A 7 -13.05 -13.28 4.16
CA CYS A 7 -12.12 -13.17 3.03
C CYS A 7 -10.79 -13.86 3.38
N ARG A 8 -10.59 -15.08 2.84
CA ARG A 8 -9.41 -15.91 3.10
C ARG A 8 -8.36 -15.63 2.02
N TRP A 9 -7.48 -14.68 2.30
CA TRP A 9 -6.28 -14.40 1.50
C TRP A 9 -5.43 -15.68 1.35
N GLN A 10 -5.35 -16.24 0.15
CA GLN A 10 -4.46 -17.37 -0.13
C GLN A 10 -3.04 -16.85 -0.42
N ARG A 11 -2.02 -17.56 0.09
CA ARG A 11 -0.60 -17.23 -0.12
C ARG A 11 -0.26 -17.29 -1.61
N GLY A 12 -0.08 -16.15 -2.27
CA GLY A 12 0.49 -16.08 -3.62
C GLY A 12 1.98 -16.44 -3.61
N ALA A 13 2.49 -17.00 -4.72
CA ALA A 13 3.92 -17.21 -4.88
C ALA A 13 4.65 -15.87 -5.02
N SER A 14 5.77 -15.65 -4.31
CA SER A 14 6.56 -14.43 -4.41
C SER A 14 7.28 -14.37 -5.76
N CYS A 15 7.01 -13.34 -6.57
CA CYS A 15 7.67 -13.16 -7.86
C CYS A 15 8.66 -11.98 -7.77
N SER A 16 9.95 -12.29 -7.70
CA SER A 16 11.01 -11.28 -7.71
C SER A 16 11.09 -10.59 -9.09
N ARG A 17 10.83 -9.27 -9.13
CA ARG A 17 11.17 -8.20 -10.12
C ARG A 17 11.35 -8.48 -11.63
N ARG A 18 11.23 -9.70 -12.17
CA ARG A 18 11.71 -10.05 -13.52
C ARG A 18 10.79 -10.89 -14.39
N SER A 19 9.61 -11.29 -13.94
CA SER A 19 8.76 -12.20 -14.72
C SER A 19 7.33 -11.69 -14.88
N THR A 20 7.10 -10.83 -15.88
CA THR A 20 5.76 -10.66 -16.50
C THR A 20 5.25 -11.94 -17.17
N LYS A 21 6.09 -12.98 -17.26
CA LYS A 21 5.74 -14.32 -17.76
C LYS A 21 4.53 -14.96 -17.06
N ASN A 22 4.27 -14.63 -15.79
CA ASN A 22 3.19 -15.26 -15.02
C ASN A 22 1.78 -14.68 -15.29
N LEU A 23 1.67 -13.56 -16.01
CA LEU A 23 0.39 -12.90 -16.31
C LEU A 23 -0.48 -13.72 -17.27
N ASN A 24 0.12 -14.57 -18.11
CA ASN A 24 -0.61 -15.40 -19.07
C ASN A 24 -1.06 -16.74 -18.47
N ASP A 25 -0.39 -17.22 -17.42
CA ASP A 25 -0.66 -18.55 -16.82
C ASP A 25 -1.78 -18.52 -15.77
N ARG A 26 -2.45 -17.38 -15.55
CA ARG A 26 -3.53 -17.18 -14.57
C ARG A 26 -3.19 -17.61 -13.13
N ARG A 27 -1.91 -17.63 -12.78
CA ARG A 27 -1.46 -17.95 -11.41
C ARG A 27 -1.42 -16.70 -10.54
N SER A 28 -1.78 -16.84 -9.28
CA SER A 28 -1.60 -15.79 -8.27
C SER A 28 -0.10 -15.55 -8.02
N PHE A 29 0.29 -14.27 -7.92
CA PHE A 29 1.66 -13.87 -7.65
C PHE A 29 1.69 -12.65 -6.74
N VAL A 30 2.84 -12.42 -6.07
CA VAL A 30 3.12 -11.20 -5.33
C VAL A 30 4.15 -10.37 -6.09
N TYR A 31 3.89 -9.07 -6.23
CA TYR A 31 4.78 -8.11 -6.85
C TYR A 31 5.25 -7.07 -5.83
N GLU A 32 6.51 -7.16 -5.40
CA GLU A 32 7.08 -6.23 -4.44
C GLU A 32 7.69 -4.99 -5.14
N THR A 33 7.28 -3.81 -4.68
CA THR A 33 7.73 -2.53 -5.23
C THR A 33 7.65 -1.43 -4.19
N THR A 34 8.39 -0.34 -4.43
CA THR A 34 8.33 0.89 -3.63
C THR A 34 7.22 1.85 -4.10
N LEU A 35 6.38 1.44 -5.07
CA LEU A 35 5.38 2.25 -5.78
C LEU A 35 5.94 3.51 -6.51
N SER A 36 7.24 3.76 -6.39
CA SER A 36 7.93 4.92 -6.99
C SER A 36 8.34 4.74 -8.45
N SER A 37 8.07 3.58 -9.07
CA SER A 37 8.26 3.33 -10.51
C SER A 37 6.93 3.44 -11.26
N ARG A 38 6.91 3.97 -12.50
CA ARG A 38 5.67 4.00 -13.31
C ARG A 38 5.17 2.59 -13.64
N GLN A 39 6.08 1.64 -13.75
CA GLN A 39 5.80 0.24 -14.04
C GLN A 39 4.88 -0.43 -12.99
N SER A 40 4.92 0.01 -11.73
CA SER A 40 4.07 -0.55 -10.67
C SER A 40 2.58 -0.37 -10.99
N LEU A 41 2.16 0.82 -11.42
CA LEU A 41 0.78 1.09 -11.79
C LEU A 41 0.40 0.36 -13.08
N ALA A 42 1.28 0.37 -14.09
CA ALA A 42 1.06 -0.35 -15.34
C ALA A 42 0.86 -1.87 -15.13
N VAL A 43 1.55 -2.47 -14.15
CA VAL A 43 1.33 -3.87 -13.78
C VAL A 43 -0.06 -4.07 -13.18
N MET A 44 -0.50 -3.18 -12.28
CA MET A 44 -1.84 -3.25 -11.68
C MET A 44 -2.94 -3.08 -12.74
N GLU A 45 -2.81 -2.08 -13.62
CA GLU A 45 -3.71 -1.88 -14.77
C GLU A 45 -3.79 -3.14 -15.63
N ARG A 46 -2.63 -3.72 -15.98
CA ARG A 46 -2.58 -4.93 -16.78
C ARG A 46 -3.23 -6.15 -16.08
N CYS A 47 -3.09 -6.25 -14.77
CA CYS A 47 -3.76 -7.29 -13.99
C CYS A 47 -5.29 -7.14 -14.09
N LYS A 48 -5.81 -5.92 -13.96
CA LYS A 48 -7.25 -5.63 -14.09
C LYS A 48 -7.77 -5.96 -15.49
N GLU A 49 -7.04 -5.58 -16.54
CA GLU A 49 -7.38 -5.92 -17.93
C GLU A 49 -7.45 -7.45 -18.17
N LEU A 50 -6.62 -8.21 -17.48
CA LEU A 50 -6.56 -9.67 -17.58
C LEU A 50 -7.56 -10.38 -16.64
N GLY A 51 -8.37 -9.62 -15.88
CA GLY A 51 -9.40 -10.15 -14.99
C GLY A 51 -8.87 -10.65 -13.65
N TYR A 52 -7.67 -10.22 -13.23
CA TYR A 52 -7.17 -10.51 -11.88
C TYR A 52 -7.86 -9.64 -10.84
N GLU A 53 -8.05 -10.21 -9.66
CA GLU A 53 -8.28 -9.45 -8.43
C GLU A 53 -6.94 -8.87 -7.96
N VAL A 54 -6.91 -7.57 -7.71
CA VAL A 54 -5.71 -6.85 -7.29
C VAL A 54 -5.82 -6.50 -5.82
N ALA A 55 -4.90 -7.03 -5.01
CA ALA A 55 -4.76 -6.68 -3.61
C ALA A 55 -3.52 -5.81 -3.41
N LEU A 56 -3.70 -4.68 -2.73
CA LEU A 56 -2.62 -3.76 -2.37
C LEU A 56 -2.32 -3.87 -0.87
N VAL A 57 -1.06 -4.14 -0.53
CA VAL A 57 -0.55 -3.93 0.82
C VAL A 57 0.43 -2.79 0.76
N TYR A 58 0.09 -1.67 1.38
CA TYR A 58 0.94 -0.48 1.42
C TYR A 58 1.45 -0.25 2.83
N VAL A 59 2.77 -0.19 2.97
CA VAL A 59 3.44 0.02 4.25
C VAL A 59 4.16 1.36 4.19
N ALA A 60 3.78 2.27 5.07
CA ALA A 60 4.37 3.59 5.18
C ALA A 60 5.15 3.76 6.49
N LEU A 61 6.01 4.77 6.50
CA LEU A 61 6.67 5.28 7.70
C LEU A 61 6.25 6.75 7.87
N ASP A 62 6.39 7.28 9.07
CA ASP A 62 5.97 8.63 9.43
C ASP A 62 6.79 9.71 8.70
N SER A 63 8.07 9.42 8.47
CA SER A 63 8.96 10.31 7.72
C SER A 63 9.90 9.55 6.78
N PRO A 64 10.32 10.18 5.67
CA PRO A 64 11.39 9.64 4.84
C PRO A 64 12.74 9.62 5.58
N GLU A 65 12.94 10.48 6.58
CA GLU A 65 14.12 10.49 7.45
C GLU A 65 14.25 9.20 8.25
N LEU A 66 13.13 8.64 8.74
CA LEU A 66 13.14 7.34 9.41
C LEU A 66 13.60 6.22 8.45
N ASN A 67 13.20 6.29 7.17
CA ASN A 67 13.71 5.37 6.15
C ASN A 67 15.23 5.53 5.95
N VAL A 68 15.73 6.77 5.88
CA VAL A 68 17.18 7.04 5.75
C VAL A 68 17.95 6.44 6.92
N LEU A 69 17.46 6.64 8.15
CA LEU A 69 18.08 6.09 9.36
C LEU A 69 18.11 4.55 9.34
N ARG A 70 16.99 3.91 8.97
CA ARG A 70 16.91 2.44 8.86
C ARG A 70 17.82 1.89 7.74
N VAL A 71 17.99 2.64 6.65
CA VAL A 71 18.94 2.28 5.58
C VAL A 71 20.38 2.41 6.07
N ALA A 72 20.72 3.47 6.80
CA ALA A 72 22.06 3.62 7.37
C ALA A 72 22.39 2.49 8.36
N GLU A 73 21.43 2.10 9.21
CA GLU A 73 21.60 0.99 10.15
C GLU A 73 21.81 -0.35 9.45
N ARG A 74 21.07 -0.66 8.37
CA ARG A 74 21.33 -1.91 7.64
C ARG A 74 22.69 -1.86 6.92
N VAL A 75 23.12 -0.70 6.42
CA VAL A 75 24.40 -0.54 5.72
C VAL A 75 25.55 -0.78 6.69
N SER A 76 25.45 -0.27 7.93
CA SER A 76 26.46 -0.57 8.97
C SER A 76 26.54 -2.05 9.32
N ARG A 77 25.48 -2.83 9.03
CA ARG A 77 25.41 -4.29 9.16
C ARG A 77 25.68 -5.06 7.86
N GLY A 78 26.22 -4.39 6.82
CA GLY A 78 26.60 -5.01 5.54
C GLY A 78 25.52 -5.02 4.45
N GLY A 79 24.43 -4.26 4.62
CA GLY A 79 23.36 -4.11 3.63
C GLY A 79 23.70 -3.16 2.47
N HIS A 80 22.81 -3.11 1.47
CA HIS A 80 22.97 -2.22 0.31
C HIS A 80 22.63 -0.76 0.66
N ASP A 81 23.54 0.15 0.27
CA ASP A 81 23.35 1.59 0.44
C ASP A 81 22.47 2.19 -0.65
N ILE A 82 21.63 3.15 -0.27
CA ILE A 82 20.80 3.92 -1.18
C ILE A 82 20.93 5.39 -0.75
N PRO A 83 21.28 6.30 -1.68
CA PRO A 83 21.42 7.71 -1.35
C PRO A 83 20.14 8.31 -0.74
N ALA A 84 20.31 9.15 0.28
CA ALA A 84 19.21 9.68 1.07
C ALA A 84 18.22 10.53 0.23
N GLU A 85 18.72 11.27 -0.76
CA GLU A 85 17.89 12.02 -1.70
C GLU A 85 17.03 11.10 -2.58
N VAL A 86 17.53 9.91 -2.93
CA VAL A 86 16.76 8.91 -3.66
C VAL A 86 15.66 8.35 -2.78
N ILE A 87 15.93 8.10 -1.49
CA ILE A 87 14.93 7.63 -0.52
C ILE A 87 13.79 8.65 -0.39
N ARG A 88 14.13 9.92 -0.12
CA ARG A 88 13.14 11.02 0.00
C ARG A 88 12.29 11.17 -1.25
N ARG A 89 12.93 11.26 -2.43
CA ARG A 89 12.22 11.36 -3.71
C ARG A 89 11.26 10.19 -3.93
N ARG A 90 11.70 8.96 -3.65
CA ARG A 90 10.87 7.76 -3.83
C ARG A 90 9.67 7.75 -2.88
N TYR A 91 9.87 8.20 -1.65
CA TYR A 91 8.81 8.32 -0.65
C TYR A 91 7.68 9.24 -1.15
N ASP A 92 8.01 10.47 -1.58
CA ASP A 92 7.00 11.40 -2.08
C ASP A 92 6.35 10.92 -3.39
N THR A 93 7.15 10.34 -4.28
CA THR A 93 6.63 9.74 -5.53
C THR A 93 5.66 8.58 -5.26
N ALA A 94 5.91 7.78 -4.22
CA ALA A 94 5.04 6.68 -3.83
C ALA A 94 3.70 7.21 -3.31
N PHE A 95 3.72 8.20 -2.41
CA PHE A 95 2.51 8.84 -1.89
C PHE A 95 1.68 9.49 -3.00
N GLY A 96 2.30 10.24 -3.91
CA GLY A 96 1.58 10.86 -5.03
C GLY A 96 0.95 9.86 -6.03
N ARG A 97 1.26 8.56 -5.92
CA ARG A 97 0.68 7.51 -6.75
C ARG A 97 -0.26 6.58 -6.00
N LEU A 98 -0.26 6.67 -4.67
CA LEU A 98 -1.12 5.89 -3.82
C LEU A 98 -2.60 6.06 -4.21
N PRO A 99 -3.13 7.26 -4.54
CA PRO A 99 -4.53 7.39 -4.97
C PRO A 99 -4.87 6.54 -6.20
N HIS A 100 -3.99 6.55 -7.20
CA HIS A 100 -4.20 5.74 -8.40
C HIS A 100 -4.07 4.24 -8.10
N ALA A 101 -3.10 3.83 -7.27
CA ALA A 101 -2.96 2.44 -6.87
C ALA A 101 -4.20 1.93 -6.10
N LEU A 102 -4.76 2.76 -5.20
CA LEU A 102 -5.98 2.46 -4.45
C LEU A 102 -7.19 2.29 -5.38
N ARG A 103 -7.34 3.14 -6.41
CA ARG A 103 -8.40 3.00 -7.43
C ARG A 103 -8.31 1.71 -8.24
N LEU A 104 -7.09 1.24 -8.50
CA LEU A 104 -6.85 0.01 -9.26
C LEU A 104 -7.03 -1.26 -8.40
N ALA A 105 -6.83 -1.16 -7.10
CA ALA A 105 -6.92 -2.29 -6.18
C ALA A 105 -8.38 -2.61 -5.83
N ASP A 106 -8.73 -3.90 -5.87
CA ASP A 106 -10.02 -4.39 -5.38
C ASP A 106 -10.07 -4.36 -3.85
N ASN A 107 -8.95 -4.67 -3.19
CA ASN A 107 -8.84 -4.56 -1.74
C ASN A 107 -7.47 -3.98 -1.36
N SER A 108 -7.44 -3.18 -0.31
CA SER A 108 -6.22 -2.52 0.16
C SER A 108 -6.07 -2.63 1.68
N LEU A 109 -4.85 -2.89 2.12
CA LEU A 109 -4.45 -2.81 3.53
C LEU A 109 -3.36 -1.75 3.66
N LEU A 110 -3.57 -0.78 4.55
CA LEU A 110 -2.59 0.27 4.86
C LEU A 110 -2.00 0.03 6.25
N PHE A 111 -0.67 0.08 6.33
CA PHE A 111 0.08 -0.11 7.56
C PHE A 111 1.00 1.07 7.86
N ASP A 112 1.12 1.39 9.13
CA ASP A 112 2.20 2.21 9.67
C ASP A 112 3.26 1.30 10.30
N ASN A 113 4.50 1.43 9.84
CA ASN A 113 5.66 0.70 10.36
C ASN A 113 6.69 1.61 11.04
N SER A 114 6.27 2.77 11.53
CA SER A 114 7.14 3.74 12.21
C SER A 114 7.56 3.29 13.60
N GLY A 115 6.69 2.56 14.29
CA GLY A 115 6.94 1.99 15.59
C GLY A 115 7.84 0.75 15.57
N ARG A 116 7.88 0.06 16.71
CA ARG A 116 8.58 -1.24 16.87
C ARG A 116 7.84 -2.38 16.16
N GLU A 117 6.52 -2.30 16.11
CA GLU A 117 5.65 -3.28 15.48
C GLU A 117 4.79 -2.59 14.41
N PRO A 118 4.56 -3.22 13.24
CA PRO A 118 3.66 -2.68 12.24
C PRO A 118 2.23 -2.63 12.77
N ARG A 119 1.57 -1.49 12.62
CA ARG A 119 0.16 -1.29 12.95
C ARG A 119 -0.67 -1.23 11.68
N MET A 120 -1.71 -2.05 11.60
CA MET A 120 -2.72 -1.94 10.55
C MET A 120 -3.58 -0.71 10.83
N LEU A 121 -3.66 0.19 9.85
CA LEU A 121 -4.42 1.42 9.97
C LEU A 121 -5.77 1.35 9.28
N LEU A 122 -5.83 0.70 8.12
CA LEU A 122 -7.03 0.75 7.29
C LEU A 122 -7.19 -0.48 6.41
N THR A 123 -8.42 -0.93 6.29
CA THR A 123 -8.87 -1.97 5.36
C THR A 123 -9.90 -1.40 4.41
N LEU A 124 -9.61 -1.49 3.10
CA LEU A 124 -10.52 -1.14 2.02
C LEU A 124 -10.93 -2.44 1.30
N GLU A 125 -12.23 -2.68 1.16
CA GLU A 125 -12.77 -3.79 0.38
C GLU A 125 -13.75 -3.23 -0.67
N ARG A 126 -13.47 -3.47 -1.95
CA ARG A 126 -14.30 -3.05 -3.10
C ARG A 126 -14.70 -1.56 -3.07
N GLY A 127 -13.78 -0.70 -2.62
CA GLY A 127 -14.01 0.74 -2.51
C GLY A 127 -14.70 1.19 -1.21
N GLU A 128 -15.06 0.27 -0.33
CA GLU A 128 -15.61 0.59 0.99
C GLU A 128 -14.55 0.48 2.08
N ILE A 129 -14.53 1.45 3.00
CA ILE A 129 -13.67 1.41 4.18
C ILE A 129 -14.33 0.49 5.20
N VAL A 130 -13.71 -0.67 5.47
CA VAL A 130 -14.21 -1.68 6.40
C VAL A 130 -13.70 -1.45 7.82
N GLU A 131 -12.45 -1.04 7.92
CA GLU A 131 -11.78 -0.77 9.20
C GLU A 131 -10.90 0.47 9.02
N ASN A 132 -10.92 1.39 9.98
CA ASN A 132 -10.07 2.55 9.94
C ASN A 132 -9.74 3.05 11.35
N HIS A 133 -8.43 3.14 11.59
CA HIS A 133 -7.74 3.56 12.82
C HIS A 133 -6.86 4.78 12.57
N LEU A 134 -7.14 5.54 11.52
CA LEU A 134 -6.47 6.80 11.23
C LEU A 134 -6.77 7.80 12.36
N ASP A 135 -5.79 8.65 12.61
CA ASP A 135 -5.80 9.63 13.69
C ASP A 135 -5.36 10.96 13.10
N GLU A 136 -6.25 11.94 13.14
CA GLU A 136 -6.03 13.29 12.59
C GLU A 136 -4.84 14.00 13.23
N ALA A 137 -4.43 13.59 14.44
CA ALA A 137 -3.26 14.15 15.12
C ALA A 137 -1.92 13.67 14.53
N ILE A 138 -1.91 12.60 13.71
CA ILE A 138 -0.69 12.00 13.18
C ILE A 138 -0.49 12.43 11.72
N PRO A 139 0.61 13.11 11.36
CA PRO A 139 0.84 13.62 10.00
C PRO A 139 0.80 12.54 8.91
N LEU A 140 1.36 11.35 9.17
CA LEU A 140 1.24 10.22 8.25
C LEU A 140 -0.21 9.84 7.98
N HIS A 141 -1.04 9.80 9.02
CA HIS A 141 -2.44 9.40 8.90
C HIS A 141 -3.23 10.41 8.06
N VAL A 142 -2.95 11.71 8.23
CA VAL A 142 -3.52 12.77 7.38
C VAL A 142 -3.14 12.57 5.92
N ARG A 143 -1.86 12.30 5.61
CA ARG A 143 -1.43 12.03 4.22
C ARG A 143 -2.10 10.79 3.62
N LEU A 144 -2.31 9.74 4.42
CA LEU A 144 -3.02 8.55 3.98
C LEU A 144 -4.52 8.86 3.76
N ALA A 145 -5.14 9.63 4.65
CA ALA A 145 -6.52 10.06 4.52
C ALA A 145 -6.75 10.92 3.27
N GLU A 146 -5.85 11.85 2.95
CA GLU A 146 -5.88 12.65 1.72
C GLU A 146 -5.77 11.77 0.48
N ALA A 147 -4.87 10.78 0.48
CA ALA A 147 -4.72 9.87 -0.64
C ALA A 147 -5.97 8.99 -0.86
N LEU A 148 -6.63 8.57 0.22
CA LEU A 148 -7.89 7.84 0.18
C LEU A 148 -9.05 8.72 -0.27
N ALA A 149 -9.11 9.95 0.22
CA ALA A 149 -10.11 10.94 -0.17
C ALA A 149 -10.07 11.16 -1.69
N GLU A 150 -8.86 11.35 -2.25
CA GLU A 150 -8.69 11.44 -3.70
C GLU A 150 -9.04 10.13 -4.43
N ALA A 151 -8.70 8.96 -3.86
CA ALA A 151 -8.98 7.68 -4.51
C ALA A 151 -10.48 7.36 -4.58
N LEU A 152 -11.23 7.72 -3.55
CA LEU A 152 -12.64 7.38 -3.36
C LEU A 152 -13.58 8.52 -3.75
N ASP A 153 -13.05 9.65 -4.24
CA ASP A 153 -13.80 10.89 -4.49
C ASP A 153 -14.61 11.36 -3.25
N LEU A 154 -13.99 11.24 -2.07
CA LEU A 154 -14.55 11.65 -0.78
C LEU A 154 -13.82 12.89 -0.24
N GLY A 155 -14.42 13.56 0.75
CA GLY A 155 -13.70 14.56 1.55
C GLY A 155 -12.80 13.89 2.61
N THR A 156 -11.66 14.51 2.95
CA THR A 156 -10.73 13.98 3.96
C THR A 156 -11.42 13.74 5.31
N ASP A 157 -12.27 14.66 5.78
CA ASP A 157 -13.02 14.47 7.02
C ASP A 157 -14.01 13.29 6.94
N ALA A 158 -14.54 13.00 5.74
CA ALA A 158 -15.41 11.85 5.54
C ALA A 158 -14.62 10.55 5.69
N VAL A 159 -13.36 10.50 5.21
CA VAL A 159 -12.47 9.35 5.42
C VAL A 159 -12.22 9.11 6.90
N PHE A 160 -11.88 10.14 7.68
CA PHE A 160 -11.69 9.99 9.13
C PHE A 160 -12.94 9.51 9.86
N ARG A 161 -14.13 9.95 9.41
CA ARG A 161 -15.42 9.50 9.97
C ARG A 161 -15.87 8.13 9.45
N ALA A 162 -15.33 7.65 8.33
CA ALA A 162 -15.81 6.48 7.61
C ALA A 162 -15.59 5.14 8.34
N ALA A 163 -14.92 5.12 9.50
CA ALA A 163 -14.94 3.93 10.35
C ALA A 163 -15.16 4.21 11.82
N ARG A 164 -16.23 3.61 12.33
CA ARG A 164 -16.31 3.09 13.70
C ARG A 164 -17.18 1.84 13.65
N TYR A 165 -16.60 0.70 13.32
CA TYR A 165 -17.12 -0.57 13.83
C TYR A 165 -16.10 -1.14 14.79
N THR A 166 -16.59 -1.32 16.02
CA THR A 166 -15.92 -1.75 17.24
C THR A 166 -15.48 -3.20 17.16
#